data_AF-A0A7X7XDF9-F1
#
_entry.id   AF-A0A7X7XDF9-F1
#
_cell.length_a   1.000
_cell.length_b   1.000
_cell.length_c   1.000
_cell.angle_alpha   90.00
_cell.angle_beta   90.00
_cell.angle_gamma   90.00
#
_symmetry.space_group_name_H-M   'P 1'
#
loop_
_entity.id
_entity.type
_entity.pdbx_description
1 polymer ?
#
loop_
_entity_poly.entity_id
_entity_poly.type
_entity_poly.pdbx_seq_one_letter_code
_entity_poly.pdbx_strand_id
1 'polypeptide(L)'
;RQIESRIDRVVQKMADAQARRQQQDRENQQQQLQARARSLLTAGIGDYKAGNYQSAIDQLTQSVAIDPRQADAYFHIGASYLELKNIPKAQENFRKAIQLKPDYALAHLNLGILAQSDRNYDQAITHLRKVIDLGGVPGYSVDKLQGIIREMEVHKSFAVLINRSIAVEHKHFIGGCNGFLVFSADNLKYETNEAKHAFNVPIRSLKNVQFAKGDEFSFQVGDQKYKFSIQNANAYADISRLLPEYLKVLGK
;
A
#
# COMPACT_ATOMS: atom_id res chain seq x y z
N ARG A 1 4.12 -54.44 55.48
CA ARG A 1 5.27 -54.09 54.60
C ARG A 1 5.11 -54.56 53.15
N GLN A 2 5.16 -55.86 52.82
CA GLN A 2 5.10 -56.29 51.40
C GLN A 2 3.72 -56.09 50.75
N ILE A 3 2.64 -56.24 51.52
CA ILE A 3 1.25 -55.97 51.09
C ILE A 3 1.03 -54.47 50.88
N GLU A 4 1.42 -53.63 51.85
CA GLU A 4 1.37 -52.16 51.75
C GLU A 4 2.10 -51.67 50.48
N SER A 5 3.32 -52.13 50.24
CA SER A 5 4.07 -51.81 49.01
C SER A 5 3.37 -52.27 47.71
N ARG A 6 2.54 -53.31 47.76
CA ARG A 6 1.73 -53.74 46.61
C ARG A 6 0.49 -52.85 46.44
N ILE A 7 -0.16 -52.44 47.53
CA ILE A 7 -1.28 -51.51 47.53
C ILE A 7 -0.83 -50.16 46.96
N ASP A 8 0.28 -49.61 47.45
CA ASP A 8 0.84 -48.33 46.97
C ASP A 8 1.16 -48.38 45.47
N ARG A 9 1.72 -49.50 44.99
CA ARG A 9 1.98 -49.70 43.55
C ARG A 9 0.70 -49.78 42.71
N VAL A 10 -0.37 -50.37 43.24
CA VAL A 10 -1.66 -50.43 42.53
C VAL A 10 -2.33 -49.06 42.52
N VAL A 11 -2.31 -48.33 43.63
CA VAL A 11 -2.80 -46.93 43.73
C VAL A 11 -2.06 -46.04 42.74
N GLN A 12 -0.72 -46.12 42.69
CA GLN A 12 0.08 -45.34 41.75
C GLN A 12 -0.27 -45.67 40.29
N LYS A 13 -0.39 -46.97 39.94
CA LYS A 13 -0.77 -47.37 38.58
C LYS A 13 -2.17 -46.89 38.18
N MET A 14 -3.12 -46.87 39.11
CA MET A 14 -4.46 -46.34 38.85
C MET A 14 -4.43 -44.82 38.65
N ALA A 15 -3.66 -44.10 39.46
CA ALA A 15 -3.46 -42.66 39.28
C ALA A 15 -2.81 -42.34 37.92
N ASP A 16 -1.77 -43.08 37.54
CA ASP A 16 -1.10 -42.94 36.24
C ASP A 16 -2.05 -43.26 35.07
N ALA A 17 -2.87 -44.31 35.20
CA ALA A 17 -3.86 -44.68 34.19
C ALA A 17 -4.96 -43.62 34.04
N GLN A 18 -5.41 -43.04 35.15
CA GLN A 18 -6.39 -41.95 35.13
C GLN A 18 -5.80 -40.69 34.49
N ALA A 19 -4.57 -40.33 34.81
CA ALA A 19 -3.86 -39.20 34.20
C ALA A 19 -3.69 -39.41 32.69
N ARG A 20 -3.34 -40.63 32.23
CA ARG A 20 -3.26 -40.97 30.81
C ARG A 20 -4.59 -40.85 30.09
N ARG A 21 -5.69 -41.32 30.70
CA ARG A 21 -7.05 -41.17 30.13
C ARG A 21 -7.43 -39.70 29.99
N GLN A 22 -7.24 -38.90 31.04
CA GLN A 22 -7.51 -37.46 31.00
C GLN A 22 -6.66 -36.73 29.95
N GLN A 23 -5.40 -37.12 29.81
CA GLN A 23 -4.53 -36.59 28.77
C GLN A 23 -5.05 -36.93 27.38
N GLN A 24 -5.41 -38.19 27.14
CA GLN A 24 -5.96 -38.65 25.87
C GLN A 24 -7.29 -37.95 25.54
N ASP A 25 -8.17 -37.74 26.52
CA ASP A 25 -9.43 -37.02 26.31
C ASP A 25 -9.20 -35.55 25.92
N ARG A 26 -8.23 -34.88 26.56
CA ARG A 26 -7.83 -33.51 26.20
C ARG A 26 -7.24 -33.45 24.79
N GLU A 27 -6.39 -34.40 24.43
CA GLU A 27 -5.82 -34.51 23.09
C GLU A 27 -6.91 -34.75 22.03
N ASN A 28 -7.85 -35.66 22.30
CA ASN A 28 -9.00 -35.90 21.43
C ASN A 28 -9.86 -34.64 21.26
N GLN A 29 -10.15 -33.92 22.35
CA GLN A 29 -10.88 -32.65 22.28
C GLN A 29 -10.12 -31.59 21.48
N GLN A 30 -8.80 -31.49 21.67
CA GLN A 30 -7.97 -30.55 20.91
C GLN A 30 -7.94 -30.90 19.42
N GLN A 31 -7.84 -32.19 19.07
CA GLN A 31 -7.91 -32.65 17.69
C GLN A 31 -9.27 -32.35 17.05
N GLN A 32 -10.37 -32.53 17.79
CA GLN A 32 -11.72 -32.18 17.31
C GLN A 32 -11.86 -30.67 17.07
N LEU A 33 -11.34 -29.82 17.96
CA LEU A 33 -11.34 -28.38 17.78
C LEU A 33 -10.51 -27.97 16.56
N GLN A 34 -9.33 -28.56 16.37
CA GLN A 34 -8.50 -28.29 15.19
C GLN A 34 -9.18 -28.74 13.89
N ALA A 35 -9.85 -29.89 13.89
CA ALA A 35 -10.63 -30.35 12.75
C ALA A 35 -11.78 -29.39 12.43
N ARG A 36 -12.46 -28.87 13.46
CA ARG A 36 -13.49 -27.85 13.31
C ARG A 36 -12.94 -26.55 12.73
N ALA A 37 -11.79 -26.07 13.21
CA ALA A 37 -11.14 -24.86 12.68
C ALA A 37 -10.83 -25.00 11.19
N ARG A 38 -10.26 -26.13 10.76
CA ARG A 38 -9.95 -26.43 9.35
C ARG A 38 -11.21 -26.52 8.48
N SER A 39 -12.28 -27.11 9.01
CA SER A 39 -13.57 -27.18 8.33
C SER A 39 -14.14 -25.77 8.09
N LEU A 40 -14.17 -24.94 9.14
CA LEU A 40 -14.60 -23.54 9.06
C LEU A 40 -13.73 -22.70 8.10
N LEU A 41 -12.42 -22.94 8.08
CA LEU A 41 -11.50 -22.31 7.12
C LEU A 41 -11.92 -22.64 5.69
N THR A 42 -12.09 -23.93 5.40
CA THR A 42 -12.41 -24.41 4.05
C THR A 42 -13.76 -23.90 3.58
N ALA A 43 -14.77 -23.94 4.46
CA ALA A 43 -16.10 -23.42 4.19
C ALA A 43 -16.06 -21.90 3.93
N GLY A 44 -15.34 -21.14 4.76
CA GLY A 44 -15.29 -19.69 4.64
C GLY A 44 -14.56 -19.21 3.39
N ILE A 45 -13.50 -19.94 2.96
CA ILE A 45 -12.86 -19.72 1.66
C ILE A 45 -13.82 -20.04 0.51
N GLY A 46 -14.63 -21.11 0.65
CA GLY A 46 -15.67 -21.46 -0.31
C GLY A 46 -16.71 -20.35 -0.47
N ASP A 47 -17.21 -19.82 0.64
CA ASP A 47 -18.17 -18.71 0.65
C ASP A 47 -17.60 -17.45 0.03
N TYR A 48 -16.33 -17.12 0.29
CA TYR A 48 -15.66 -16.01 -0.38
C TYR A 48 -15.66 -16.18 -1.90
N LYS A 49 -15.27 -17.37 -2.38
CA LYS A 49 -15.27 -17.68 -3.82
C LYS A 49 -16.66 -17.65 -4.45
N ALA A 50 -17.70 -17.94 -3.66
CA ALA A 50 -19.09 -17.85 -4.08
C ALA A 50 -19.68 -16.43 -4.02
N GLY A 51 -18.93 -15.43 -3.51
CA GLY A 51 -19.40 -14.06 -3.32
C GLY A 51 -20.21 -13.82 -2.03
N ASN A 52 -20.31 -14.83 -1.16
CA ASN A 52 -21.02 -14.76 0.11
C ASN A 52 -20.14 -14.12 1.21
N TYR A 53 -19.72 -12.87 1.01
CA TYR A 53 -18.65 -12.25 1.80
C TYR A 53 -18.94 -12.18 3.31
N GLN A 54 -20.20 -11.93 3.71
CA GLN A 54 -20.56 -11.90 5.14
C GLN A 54 -20.45 -13.30 5.77
N SER A 55 -20.97 -14.33 5.08
CA SER A 55 -20.86 -15.73 5.56
C SER A 55 -19.38 -16.17 5.65
N ALA A 56 -18.57 -15.78 4.65
CA ALA A 56 -17.13 -16.00 4.68
C ALA A 56 -16.49 -15.37 5.92
N ILE A 57 -16.80 -14.10 6.23
CA ILE A 57 -16.29 -13.43 7.43
C ILE A 57 -16.70 -14.19 8.70
N ASP A 58 -17.96 -14.60 8.82
CA ASP A 58 -18.47 -15.24 10.02
C ASP A 58 -17.78 -16.60 10.26
N GLN A 59 -17.66 -17.43 9.21
CA GLN A 59 -17.00 -18.74 9.29
C GLN A 59 -15.50 -18.62 9.55
N LEU A 60 -14.81 -17.73 8.83
CA LEU A 60 -13.37 -17.52 9.01
C LEU A 60 -13.05 -16.91 10.38
N THR A 61 -13.92 -16.02 10.91
CA THR A 61 -13.77 -15.46 12.26
C THR A 61 -13.88 -16.56 13.32
N GLN A 62 -14.84 -17.48 13.18
CA GLN A 62 -14.93 -18.65 14.06
C GLN A 62 -13.71 -19.57 13.92
N SER A 63 -13.17 -19.73 12.71
CA SER A 63 -11.96 -20.51 12.47
C SER A 63 -10.76 -19.92 13.20
N VAL A 64 -10.50 -18.61 13.07
CA VAL A 64 -9.36 -17.95 13.72
C VAL A 64 -9.50 -17.79 15.23
N ALA A 65 -10.74 -17.84 15.75
CA ALA A 65 -10.98 -17.91 17.19
C ALA A 65 -10.50 -19.25 17.80
N ILE A 66 -10.48 -20.32 17.00
CA ILE A 66 -9.98 -21.64 17.41
C ILE A 66 -8.48 -21.76 17.10
N ASP A 67 -8.06 -21.38 15.89
CA ASP A 67 -6.65 -21.37 15.49
C ASP A 67 -6.25 -20.00 14.90
N PRO A 68 -5.62 -19.11 15.71
CA PRO A 68 -5.27 -17.76 15.30
C PRO A 68 -4.01 -17.68 14.44
N ARG A 69 -3.40 -18.81 14.04
CA ARG A 69 -2.17 -18.83 13.22
C ARG A 69 -2.45 -19.03 11.72
N GLN A 70 -3.72 -18.98 11.32
CA GLN A 70 -4.15 -19.22 9.95
C GLN A 70 -4.06 -17.95 9.09
N ALA A 71 -2.91 -17.71 8.46
CA ALA A 71 -2.70 -16.55 7.60
C ALA A 71 -3.73 -16.45 6.44
N ASP A 72 -4.10 -17.59 5.85
CA ASP A 72 -5.10 -17.64 4.78
C ASP A 72 -6.48 -17.18 5.25
N ALA A 73 -6.86 -17.48 6.49
CA ALA A 73 -8.14 -17.05 7.04
C ALA A 73 -8.19 -15.52 7.13
N TYR A 74 -7.14 -14.90 7.68
CA TYR A 74 -7.04 -13.44 7.75
C TYR A 74 -7.00 -12.80 6.36
N PHE A 75 -6.30 -13.39 5.40
CA PHE A 75 -6.32 -12.88 4.02
C PHE A 75 -7.75 -12.86 3.45
N HIS A 76 -8.50 -13.96 3.58
CA HIS A 76 -9.86 -14.04 3.04
C HIS A 76 -10.87 -13.19 3.83
N ILE A 77 -10.70 -13.00 5.14
CA ILE A 77 -11.48 -12.02 5.91
C ILE A 77 -11.21 -10.61 5.36
N GLY A 78 -9.94 -10.27 5.14
CA GLY A 78 -9.55 -8.97 4.58
C GLY A 78 -10.12 -8.74 3.18
N ALA A 79 -10.06 -9.76 2.32
CA ALA A 79 -10.63 -9.73 0.98
C ALA A 79 -12.17 -9.57 1.01
N SER A 80 -12.87 -10.31 1.86
CA SER A 80 -14.32 -10.15 2.04
C SER A 80 -14.69 -8.75 2.53
N TYR A 81 -13.93 -8.17 3.46
CA TYR A 81 -14.17 -6.78 3.89
C TYR A 81 -13.90 -5.77 2.77
N LEU A 82 -12.91 -6.01 1.93
CA LEU A 82 -12.61 -5.16 0.77
C LEU A 82 -13.78 -5.16 -0.24
N GLU A 83 -14.35 -6.32 -0.52
CA GLU A 83 -15.54 -6.46 -1.39
C GLU A 83 -16.76 -5.71 -0.80
N LEU A 84 -16.93 -5.79 0.53
CA LEU A 84 -17.93 -5.04 1.27
C LEU A 84 -17.56 -3.55 1.51
N LYS A 85 -16.49 -3.06 0.88
CA LYS A 85 -16.00 -1.67 0.96
C LYS A 85 -15.60 -1.20 2.37
N ASN A 86 -15.36 -2.11 3.30
CA ASN A 86 -14.82 -1.81 4.62
C ASN A 86 -13.28 -1.82 4.59
N ILE A 87 -12.70 -0.74 4.06
CA ILE A 87 -11.25 -0.60 3.86
C ILE A 87 -10.45 -0.74 5.17
N PRO A 88 -10.83 -0.10 6.30
CA PRO A 88 -10.06 -0.21 7.54
C PRO A 88 -9.91 -1.65 8.03
N LYS A 89 -11.00 -2.42 8.04
CA LYS A 89 -10.98 -3.83 8.44
C LYS A 89 -10.23 -4.71 7.44
N ALA A 90 -10.31 -4.40 6.14
CA ALA A 90 -9.54 -5.10 5.12
C ALA A 90 -8.03 -4.96 5.38
N GLN A 91 -7.56 -3.73 5.58
CA GLN A 91 -6.15 -3.45 5.87
C GLN A 91 -5.66 -4.14 7.15
N GLU A 92 -6.45 -4.10 8.24
CA GLU A 92 -6.13 -4.80 9.49
C GLU A 92 -5.89 -6.29 9.26
N ASN A 93 -6.81 -6.95 8.56
CA ASN A 93 -6.74 -8.38 8.32
C ASN A 93 -5.60 -8.76 7.34
N PHE A 94 -5.33 -7.96 6.31
CA PHE A 94 -4.16 -8.18 5.46
C PHE A 94 -2.84 -7.99 6.23
N ARG A 95 -2.75 -7.00 7.13
CA ARG A 95 -1.58 -6.83 8.02
C ARG A 95 -1.40 -8.05 8.92
N LYS A 96 -2.49 -8.62 9.43
CA LYS A 96 -2.43 -9.85 10.24
C LYS A 96 -1.95 -11.05 9.42
N ALA A 97 -2.42 -11.19 8.18
CA ALA A 97 -1.97 -12.24 7.27
C ALA A 97 -0.46 -12.17 7.02
N ILE A 98 0.10 -10.98 6.73
CA ILE A 98 1.55 -10.82 6.53
C ILE A 98 2.37 -10.92 7.82
N GLN A 99 1.78 -10.62 9.00
CA GLN A 99 2.44 -10.86 10.28
C GLN A 99 2.66 -12.36 10.51
N LEU A 100 1.68 -13.19 10.15
CA LEU A 100 1.75 -14.64 10.29
C LEU A 100 2.56 -15.29 9.16
N LYS A 101 2.47 -14.74 7.95
CA LYS A 101 3.14 -15.23 6.75
C LYS A 101 3.78 -14.04 5.98
N PRO A 102 5.03 -13.67 6.30
CA PRO A 102 5.69 -12.50 5.70
C PRO A 102 5.91 -12.54 4.17
N ASP A 103 5.73 -13.70 3.55
CA ASP A 103 5.81 -13.92 2.11
C ASP A 103 4.42 -14.07 1.44
N TYR A 104 3.35 -13.62 2.10
CA TYR A 104 1.99 -13.65 1.54
C TYR A 104 1.82 -12.59 0.44
N ALA A 105 2.25 -12.90 -0.77
CA ALA A 105 2.31 -11.96 -1.90
C ALA A 105 0.97 -11.24 -2.20
N LEU A 106 -0.16 -11.95 -2.17
CA LEU A 106 -1.48 -11.34 -2.42
C LEU A 106 -1.90 -10.34 -1.33
N ALA A 107 -1.53 -10.57 -0.07
CA ALA A 107 -1.81 -9.63 1.02
C ALA A 107 -0.93 -8.37 0.88
N HIS A 108 0.34 -8.53 0.50
CA HIS A 108 1.20 -7.40 0.12
C HIS A 108 0.63 -6.62 -1.06
N LEU A 109 0.17 -7.29 -2.12
CA LEU A 109 -0.44 -6.63 -3.27
C LEU A 109 -1.64 -5.77 -2.86
N ASN A 110 -2.59 -6.33 -2.11
CA ASN A 110 -3.79 -5.60 -1.68
C ASN A 110 -3.44 -4.41 -0.78
N LEU A 111 -2.50 -4.56 0.15
CA LEU A 111 -2.03 -3.42 0.96
C LEU A 111 -1.35 -2.35 0.09
N GLY A 112 -0.58 -2.75 -0.92
CA GLY A 112 0.06 -1.83 -1.86
C GLY A 112 -0.95 -1.01 -2.68
N ILE A 113 -1.98 -1.67 -3.23
CA ILE A 113 -3.05 -1.02 -4.00
C ILE A 113 -3.91 -0.09 -3.13
N LEU A 114 -4.23 -0.52 -1.91
CA LEU A 114 -4.97 0.31 -0.96
C LEU A 114 -4.15 1.56 -0.58
N ALA A 115 -2.87 1.40 -0.26
CA ALA A 115 -1.99 2.52 0.04
C ALA A 115 -1.81 3.47 -1.16
N GLN A 116 -1.76 2.94 -2.39
CA GLN A 116 -1.72 3.76 -3.60
C GLN A 116 -3.00 4.61 -3.73
N SER A 117 -4.16 4.00 -3.46
CA SER A 117 -5.47 4.67 -3.51
C SER A 117 -5.57 5.78 -2.43
N ASP A 118 -4.97 5.55 -1.26
CA ASP A 118 -4.82 6.51 -0.17
C ASP A 118 -3.71 7.57 -0.43
N ARG A 119 -3.07 7.54 -1.62
CA ARG A 119 -1.90 8.37 -2.00
C ARG A 119 -0.71 8.25 -1.03
N ASN A 120 -0.66 7.19 -0.22
CA ASN A 120 0.48 6.86 0.62
C ASN A 120 1.50 6.05 -0.20
N TYR A 121 2.21 6.77 -1.09
CA TYR A 121 3.13 6.15 -2.03
C TYR A 121 4.30 5.41 -1.34
N ASP A 122 4.71 5.84 -0.15
CA ASP A 122 5.78 5.16 0.60
C ASP A 122 5.38 3.74 1.01
N GLN A 123 4.18 3.59 1.59
CA GLN A 123 3.67 2.26 1.93
C GLN A 123 3.35 1.45 0.68
N ALA A 124 2.78 2.08 -0.35
CA ALA A 124 2.46 1.42 -1.61
C ALA A 124 3.71 0.79 -2.25
N ILE A 125 4.77 1.59 -2.43
CA ILE A 125 6.05 1.14 -3.00
C ILE A 125 6.64 0.02 -2.14
N THR A 126 6.63 0.16 -0.81
CA THR A 126 7.18 -0.86 0.10
C THR A 126 6.49 -2.22 -0.09
N HIS A 127 5.16 -2.23 -0.10
CA HIS A 127 4.42 -3.47 -0.27
C HIS A 127 4.54 -4.05 -1.69
N LEU A 128 4.49 -3.23 -2.73
CA LEU A 128 4.62 -3.71 -4.12
C LEU A 128 6.04 -4.23 -4.43
N ARG A 129 7.10 -3.64 -3.85
CA ARG A 129 8.46 -4.17 -3.95
C ARG A 129 8.56 -5.57 -3.35
N LYS A 130 7.90 -5.81 -2.21
CA LYS A 130 7.83 -7.16 -1.64
C LYS A 130 7.17 -8.16 -2.57
N VAL A 131 6.15 -7.76 -3.35
CA VAL A 131 5.53 -8.62 -4.37
C VAL A 131 6.50 -8.92 -5.51
N ILE A 132 7.30 -7.94 -5.94
CA ILE A 132 8.36 -8.14 -6.93
C ILE A 132 9.42 -9.12 -6.43
N ASP A 133 9.88 -8.98 -5.19
CA ASP A 133 10.87 -9.87 -4.57
C ASP A 133 10.39 -11.34 -4.50
N LEU A 134 9.06 -11.53 -4.46
CA LEU A 134 8.40 -12.84 -4.45
C LEU A 134 8.10 -13.38 -5.87
N GLY A 135 8.50 -12.67 -6.93
CA GLY A 135 8.33 -13.09 -8.33
C GLY A 135 7.02 -12.64 -8.98
N GLY A 136 6.26 -11.73 -8.36
CA GLY A 136 4.96 -11.28 -8.85
C GLY A 136 3.80 -12.17 -8.44
N VAL A 137 2.60 -11.87 -8.95
CA VAL A 137 1.37 -12.65 -8.71
C VAL A 137 0.51 -12.68 -9.98
N PRO A 138 -0.44 -13.62 -10.14
CA PRO A 138 -1.35 -13.62 -11.27
C PRO A 138 -2.03 -12.25 -11.47
N GLY A 139 -2.00 -11.73 -12.70
CA GLY A 139 -2.52 -10.39 -13.05
C GLY A 139 -1.56 -9.21 -12.78
N TYR A 140 -0.47 -9.44 -12.04
CA TYR A 140 0.57 -8.44 -11.72
C TYR A 140 1.97 -9.04 -11.89
N SER A 141 2.48 -9.00 -13.12
CA SER A 141 3.87 -9.38 -13.41
C SER A 141 4.87 -8.41 -12.77
N VAL A 142 6.12 -8.85 -12.62
CA VAL A 142 7.22 -8.00 -12.13
C VAL A 142 7.32 -6.71 -12.95
N ASP A 143 7.31 -6.79 -14.28
CA ASP A 143 7.41 -5.61 -15.15
C ASP A 143 6.25 -4.63 -14.95
N LYS A 144 5.03 -5.15 -14.80
CA LYS A 144 3.84 -4.32 -14.53
C LYS A 144 3.97 -3.59 -13.20
N LEU A 145 4.42 -4.28 -12.15
CA LEU A 145 4.63 -3.68 -10.83
C LEU A 145 5.78 -2.67 -10.83
N GLN A 146 6.86 -2.93 -11.58
CA GLN A 146 7.95 -1.97 -11.75
C GLN A 146 7.48 -0.69 -12.44
N GLY A 147 6.61 -0.79 -13.45
CA GLY A 147 5.98 0.38 -14.07
C GLY A 147 5.19 1.21 -13.06
N ILE A 148 4.28 0.55 -12.31
CA ILE A 148 3.46 1.21 -11.28
C ILE A 148 4.34 1.87 -10.20
N ILE A 149 5.41 1.21 -9.76
CA ILE A 149 6.34 1.78 -8.77
C ILE A 149 7.07 3.00 -9.33
N ARG A 150 7.53 2.97 -10.58
CA ARG A 150 8.18 4.12 -11.22
C ARG A 150 7.25 5.32 -11.30
N GLU A 151 5.99 5.10 -11.69
CA GLU A 151 4.97 6.15 -11.70
C GLU A 151 4.79 6.77 -10.30
N MET A 152 4.65 5.93 -9.27
CA MET A 152 4.53 6.40 -7.88
C MET A 152 5.77 7.14 -7.37
N GLU A 153 6.98 6.70 -7.73
CA GLU A 153 8.23 7.37 -7.37
C GLU A 153 8.35 8.75 -8.00
N VAL A 154 7.88 8.90 -9.24
CA VAL A 154 7.79 10.19 -9.93
C VAL A 154 6.75 11.09 -9.24
N HIS A 155 5.56 10.57 -8.93
CA HIS A 155 4.53 11.32 -8.18
C HIS A 155 5.04 11.77 -6.80
N LYS A 156 5.74 10.90 -6.07
CA LYS A 156 6.36 11.22 -4.77
C LYS A 156 7.43 12.30 -4.91
N SER A 157 8.35 12.14 -5.86
CA SER A 157 9.45 13.09 -6.07
C SER A 157 8.92 14.46 -6.49
N PHE A 158 7.89 14.48 -7.33
CA PHE A 158 7.21 15.71 -7.72
C PHE A 158 6.42 16.33 -6.57
N ALA A 159 5.84 15.53 -5.68
CA ALA A 159 5.20 16.03 -4.46
C ALA A 159 6.20 16.76 -3.53
N VAL A 160 7.47 16.36 -3.51
CA VAL A 160 8.52 17.07 -2.74
C VAL A 160 8.82 18.45 -3.35
N LEU A 161 8.73 18.58 -4.68
CA LEU A 161 8.82 19.86 -5.41
C LEU A 161 7.65 20.82 -5.15
N ILE A 162 6.57 20.37 -4.49
CA ILE A 162 5.46 21.24 -4.08
C ILE A 162 5.91 22.35 -3.11
N ASN A 163 7.12 22.20 -2.54
CA ASN A 163 7.77 23.25 -1.80
C ASN A 163 8.29 24.35 -2.74
N ARG A 164 7.50 25.44 -2.79
CA ARG A 164 7.75 26.77 -3.37
C ARG A 164 9.18 27.00 -3.91
N SER A 165 9.29 27.09 -5.24
CA SER A 165 10.53 27.50 -5.91
C SER A 165 10.52 29.01 -6.18
N ILE A 166 11.60 29.71 -5.80
CA ILE A 166 11.76 31.15 -6.09
C ILE A 166 12.09 31.29 -7.58
N ALA A 167 11.31 32.10 -8.30
CA ALA A 167 11.50 32.34 -9.72
C ALA A 167 11.27 33.81 -10.06
N VAL A 168 12.00 34.30 -11.05
CA VAL A 168 11.82 35.64 -11.59
C VAL A 168 11.31 35.51 -13.02
N GLU A 169 10.18 36.15 -13.30
CA GLU A 169 9.66 36.23 -14.66
C GLU A 169 10.55 37.15 -15.51
N HIS A 170 10.99 36.70 -16.69
CA HIS A 170 11.88 37.51 -17.52
C HIS A 170 11.18 38.75 -18.08
N LYS A 171 11.77 39.93 -17.82
CA LYS A 171 11.31 41.27 -18.25
C LYS A 171 10.94 41.45 -19.74
N HIS A 172 11.48 40.65 -20.65
CA HIS A 172 11.38 40.93 -22.09
C HIS A 172 10.08 40.48 -22.77
N PHE A 173 9.17 39.82 -22.06
CA PHE A 173 7.94 39.30 -22.67
C PHE A 173 6.63 39.68 -21.99
N ILE A 174 6.66 40.29 -20.79
CA ILE A 174 5.64 41.09 -20.09
C ILE A 174 6.08 41.18 -18.60
N GLY A 175 6.13 42.37 -17.98
CA GLY A 175 6.12 42.54 -16.51
C GLY A 175 7.46 42.59 -15.76
N GLY A 176 8.28 41.53 -15.76
CA GLY A 176 9.56 41.55 -15.02
C GLY A 176 9.45 41.53 -13.49
N CYS A 177 8.43 40.85 -12.98
CA CYS A 177 8.12 40.82 -11.56
C CYS A 177 8.80 39.62 -10.90
N ASN A 178 9.16 39.75 -9.63
CA ASN A 178 9.59 38.61 -8.82
C ASN A 178 8.36 37.85 -8.34
N GLY A 179 8.47 36.53 -8.28
CA GLY A 179 7.40 35.70 -7.75
C GLY A 179 7.88 34.33 -7.31
N PHE A 180 6.93 33.44 -7.13
CA PHE A 180 7.19 32.07 -6.76
C PHE A 180 6.47 31.14 -7.73
N LEU A 181 7.21 30.22 -8.33
CA LEU A 181 6.62 29.07 -9.01
C LEU A 181 6.29 28.04 -7.93
N VAL A 182 5.01 27.86 -7.70
CA VAL A 182 4.45 26.90 -6.77
C VAL A 182 3.91 25.73 -7.59
N PHE A 183 4.60 24.61 -7.51
CA PHE A 183 4.06 23.35 -8.01
C PHE A 183 3.13 22.79 -6.94
N SER A 184 2.00 22.25 -7.36
CA SER A 184 1.11 21.45 -6.51
C SER A 184 0.92 20.10 -7.20
N ALA A 185 0.18 19.17 -6.59
CA ALA A 185 -0.07 17.87 -7.23
C ALA A 185 -0.70 18.03 -8.63
N ASP A 186 -1.57 19.03 -8.80
CA ASP A 186 -2.38 19.17 -10.01
C ASP A 186 -2.08 20.44 -10.83
N ASN A 187 -1.55 21.49 -10.21
CA ASN A 187 -1.35 22.79 -10.84
C ASN A 187 0.05 23.38 -10.66
N LEU A 188 0.48 24.16 -11.65
CA LEU A 188 1.58 25.10 -11.56
C LEU A 188 0.99 26.50 -11.38
N LYS A 189 1.37 27.16 -10.30
CA LYS A 189 0.96 28.51 -9.97
C LYS A 189 2.17 29.44 -9.97
N TYR A 190 1.99 30.66 -10.47
CA TYR A 190 2.94 31.75 -10.28
C TYR A 190 2.33 32.80 -9.37
N GLU A 191 2.93 32.96 -8.20
CA GLU A 191 2.51 33.91 -7.17
C GLU A 191 3.40 35.15 -7.22
N THR A 192 2.81 36.30 -7.48
CA THR A 192 3.51 37.59 -7.57
C THR A 192 2.64 38.69 -6.94
N ASN A 193 3.27 39.81 -6.58
CA ASN A 193 2.57 41.00 -6.09
C ASN A 193 1.81 41.75 -7.21
N GLU A 194 2.09 41.44 -8.48
CA GLU A 194 1.36 41.99 -9.62
C GLU A 194 0.31 40.99 -10.15
N ALA A 195 -0.93 41.12 -9.69
CA ALA A 195 -2.01 40.16 -9.96
C ALA A 195 -2.22 39.84 -11.46
N LYS A 196 -1.99 40.79 -12.37
CA LYS A 196 -2.07 40.60 -13.83
C LYS A 196 -1.04 39.60 -14.39
N HIS A 197 0.02 39.30 -13.64
CA HIS A 197 1.08 38.37 -14.02
C HIS A 197 0.95 37.02 -13.29
N ALA A 198 0.09 36.92 -12.28
CA ALA A 198 -0.19 35.66 -11.61
C ALA A 198 -0.99 34.70 -12.51
N PHE A 199 -0.72 33.40 -12.41
CA PHE A 199 -1.53 32.36 -13.06
C PHE A 199 -1.62 31.12 -12.19
N ASN A 200 -2.60 30.28 -12.49
CA ASN A 200 -2.76 28.95 -11.91
C ASN A 200 -3.26 28.00 -13.01
N VAL A 201 -2.41 27.12 -13.50
CA VAL A 201 -2.69 26.25 -14.65
C VAL A 201 -2.49 24.78 -14.29
N PRO A 202 -3.31 23.86 -14.79
CA PRO A 202 -3.10 22.43 -14.56
C PRO A 202 -1.76 21.97 -15.14
N ILE A 203 -0.97 21.19 -14.40
CA ILE A 203 0.31 20.66 -14.91
C ILE A 203 0.09 19.82 -16.16
N ARG A 204 -1.01 19.06 -16.22
CA ARG A 204 -1.42 18.30 -17.41
C ARG A 204 -1.69 19.18 -18.64
N SER A 205 -1.90 20.49 -18.52
CA SER A 205 -2.14 21.36 -19.67
C SER A 205 -0.84 21.89 -20.29
N LEU A 206 0.29 21.77 -19.58
CA LEU A 206 1.59 22.22 -20.05
C LEU A 206 1.98 21.49 -21.34
N LYS A 207 2.45 22.27 -22.32
CA LYS A 207 3.01 21.80 -23.59
C LYS A 207 4.36 22.47 -23.83
N ASN A 208 5.18 21.88 -24.69
CA ASN A 208 6.47 22.45 -25.12
C ASN A 208 7.33 22.92 -23.94
N VAL A 209 7.40 22.07 -22.91
CA VAL A 209 8.18 22.33 -21.69
C VAL A 209 9.66 22.25 -22.02
N GLN A 210 10.40 23.32 -21.77
CA GLN A 210 11.82 23.45 -22.11
C GLN A 210 12.61 24.05 -20.96
N PHE A 211 13.83 23.52 -20.77
CA PHE A 211 14.85 24.00 -19.85
C PHE A 211 16.08 24.37 -20.68
N ALA A 212 16.53 25.64 -20.61
CA ALA A 212 17.68 26.13 -21.37
C ALA A 212 18.85 26.52 -20.45
N LYS A 213 20.07 26.58 -21.01
CA LYS A 213 21.28 26.95 -20.26
C LYS A 213 21.10 28.32 -19.58
N GLY A 214 21.43 28.39 -18.28
CA GLY A 214 21.36 29.62 -17.50
C GLY A 214 19.99 29.86 -16.86
N ASP A 215 19.45 28.83 -16.18
CA ASP A 215 18.23 28.88 -15.32
C ASP A 215 16.87 29.16 -15.99
N GLU A 216 16.84 29.25 -17.32
CA GLU A 216 15.61 29.50 -18.07
C GLU A 216 14.69 28.27 -18.13
N PHE A 217 13.43 28.47 -17.75
CA PHE A 217 12.33 27.53 -17.82
C PHE A 217 11.19 28.12 -18.65
N SER A 218 10.65 27.37 -19.61
CA SER A 218 9.52 27.82 -20.43
C SER A 218 8.54 26.72 -20.75
N PHE A 219 7.29 27.10 -21.00
CA PHE A 219 6.20 26.19 -21.35
C PHE A 219 5.08 26.95 -22.07
N GLN A 220 4.09 26.20 -22.56
CA GLN A 220 2.88 26.74 -23.19
C GLN A 220 1.62 26.17 -22.56
N VAL A 221 0.57 26.99 -22.49
CA VAL A 221 -0.80 26.59 -22.15
C VAL A 221 -1.74 27.23 -23.17
N GLY A 222 -2.41 26.40 -23.98
CA GLY A 222 -3.10 26.89 -25.17
C GLY A 222 -2.09 27.59 -26.10
N ASP A 223 -2.40 28.82 -26.50
CA ASP A 223 -1.53 29.64 -27.35
C ASP A 223 -0.57 30.53 -26.53
N GLN A 224 -0.74 30.59 -25.20
CA GLN A 224 0.08 31.43 -24.34
C GLN A 224 1.42 30.74 -24.04
N LYS A 225 2.52 31.47 -24.29
CA LYS A 225 3.89 31.05 -23.91
C LYS A 225 4.32 31.75 -22.62
N TYR A 226 4.94 30.99 -21.73
CA TYR A 226 5.48 31.47 -20.47
C TYR A 226 6.99 31.21 -20.41
N LYS A 227 7.76 32.14 -19.83
CA LYS A 227 9.22 32.05 -19.69
C LYS A 227 9.70 32.67 -18.38
N PHE A 228 10.44 31.90 -17.59
CA PHE A 228 10.93 32.26 -16.25
C PHE A 228 12.43 31.97 -16.13
N SER A 229 13.11 32.76 -15.30
CA SER A 229 14.44 32.45 -14.73
C SER A 229 14.22 31.87 -13.34
N ILE A 230 14.62 30.63 -13.11
CA ILE A 230 14.52 29.99 -11.78
C ILE A 230 15.83 30.22 -11.04
N GLN A 231 15.90 31.29 -10.27
CA GLN A 231 17.14 31.73 -9.62
C GLN A 231 17.75 30.71 -8.64
N ASN A 232 16.95 29.84 -8.06
CA ASN A 232 17.45 28.78 -7.19
C ASN A 232 17.93 27.60 -8.04
N ALA A 233 19.26 27.42 -8.13
CA ALA A 233 19.89 26.37 -8.92
C ALA A 233 19.47 24.94 -8.51
N ASN A 234 19.24 24.68 -7.22
CA ASN A 234 18.77 23.39 -6.75
C ASN A 234 17.33 23.13 -7.20
N ALA A 235 16.46 24.14 -7.06
CA ALA A 235 15.09 24.07 -7.54
C ALA A 235 15.02 23.88 -9.05
N TYR A 236 15.82 24.62 -9.82
CA TYR A 236 15.93 24.44 -11.26
C TYR A 236 16.37 23.01 -11.63
N ALA A 237 17.41 22.49 -10.97
CA ALA A 237 17.88 21.13 -11.19
C ALA A 237 16.79 20.09 -10.91
N ASP A 238 16.05 20.23 -9.80
CA ASP A 238 14.98 19.30 -9.45
C ASP A 238 13.79 19.40 -10.41
N ILE A 239 13.32 20.61 -10.75
CA ILE A 239 12.21 20.80 -11.69
C ILE A 239 12.58 20.28 -13.08
N SER A 240 13.77 20.60 -13.58
CA SER A 240 14.24 20.18 -14.90
C SER A 240 14.34 18.66 -15.05
N ARG A 241 14.62 17.96 -13.95
CA ARG A 241 14.68 16.50 -13.90
C ARG A 241 13.31 15.86 -13.71
N LEU A 242 12.47 16.41 -12.82
CA LEU A 242 11.25 15.73 -12.36
C LEU A 242 10.00 16.10 -13.17
N LEU A 243 9.86 17.36 -13.61
CA LEU A 243 8.67 17.80 -14.33
C LEU A 243 8.47 17.06 -15.67
N PRO A 244 9.50 16.83 -16.51
CA PRO A 244 9.33 16.05 -17.74
C PRO A 244 8.88 14.62 -17.48
N GLU A 245 9.46 13.94 -16.48
CA GLU A 245 9.07 12.58 -16.12
C GLU A 245 7.63 12.55 -15.56
N TYR A 246 7.25 13.55 -14.77
CA TYR A 246 5.89 13.70 -14.27
C TYR A 246 4.86 13.87 -15.39
N LEU A 247 5.18 14.68 -16.40
CA LEU A 247 4.31 14.88 -17.57
C LEU A 247 4.14 13.58 -18.37
N LYS A 248 5.21 12.80 -18.57
CA LYS A 248 5.13 11.49 -19.24
C LYS A 248 4.17 10.54 -18.51
N VAL A 249 4.24 10.50 -17.17
CA VAL A 249 3.33 9.68 -16.34
C VAL A 249 1.88 10.14 -16.48
N LEU A 250 1.63 11.44 -16.67
CA LEU A 250 0.31 11.97 -16.98
C LEU A 250 -0.16 11.73 -18.43
N GLY A 251 0.63 11.01 -19.24
CA GLY A 251 0.31 10.73 -20.65
C GLY A 251 0.54 11.92 -21.59
N LYS A 252 1.54 12.76 -21.30
CA LYS A 252 1.89 13.98 -22.05
C LYS A 252 3.30 13.94 -22.62
#